data_AF-A0A944YWM0-F1
#
_entry.id   AF-A0A944YWM0-F1
#
_cell.length_a   1.000
_cell.length_b   1.000
_cell.length_c   1.000
_cell.angle_alpha   90.00
_cell.angle_beta   90.00
_cell.angle_gamma   90.00
#
_symmetry.space_group_name_H-M   'P 1'
#
loop_
_entity.id
_entity.type
_entity.pdbx_description
1 polymer ?
#
loop_
_entity_poly.entity_id
_entity_poly.type
_entity_poly.pdbx_seq_one_letter_code
_entity_poly.pdbx_strand_id
1 'polypeptide(L)'
;MASKNGQLTFNFALSVPADKAEEVEEMIATHAAWMRETHSLEADGRIHLVDYHVAKAEEMKNLLDPSEGTTGNILYSINEVYVESDGIDRHMAQGMQWEHFMAFAGTIMEYGKVLIAGGSVIHSMN
;
A
#
# COMPACT_ATOMS: atom_id res chain seq x y z
N MET A 1 -8.12 -3.16 15.20
CA MET A 1 -9.14 -4.19 14.87
C MET A 1 -8.53 -5.19 13.89
N ALA A 2 -9.13 -6.36 13.65
CA ALA A 2 -8.67 -7.26 12.58
C ALA A 2 -9.67 -7.24 11.40
N SER A 3 -9.17 -7.47 10.18
CA SER A 3 -9.96 -7.38 8.95
C SER A 3 -11.08 -8.42 8.93
N LYS A 4 -12.12 -8.16 8.14
CA LYS A 4 -13.30 -8.99 7.93
C LYS A 4 -13.55 -9.18 6.43
N ASN A 5 -14.13 -10.31 6.07
CA ASN A 5 -14.58 -10.56 4.70
C ASN A 5 -15.52 -9.45 4.21
N GLY A 6 -15.32 -9.01 2.96
CA GLY A 6 -16.11 -7.96 2.30
C GLY A 6 -15.63 -6.53 2.56
N GLN A 7 -14.69 -6.30 3.48
CA GLN A 7 -14.13 -4.96 3.67
C GLN A 7 -13.33 -4.51 2.45
N LEU A 8 -13.34 -3.21 2.18
CA LEU A 8 -12.64 -2.63 1.05
C LEU A 8 -11.14 -2.50 1.33
N THR A 9 -10.33 -2.63 0.28
CA THR A 9 -8.86 -2.64 0.40
C THR A 9 -8.15 -1.99 -0.77
N PHE A 10 -7.02 -1.36 -0.47
CA PHE A 10 -5.94 -1.12 -1.43
C PHE A 10 -4.79 -2.09 -1.12
N ASN A 11 -4.35 -2.86 -2.13
CA ASN A 11 -3.16 -3.69 -2.02
C ASN A 11 -2.31 -3.50 -3.28
N PHE A 12 -1.15 -2.85 -3.10
CA PHE A 12 -0.21 -2.60 -4.17
C PHE A 12 1.06 -3.38 -3.91
N ALA A 13 1.53 -4.12 -4.92
CA ALA A 13 2.85 -4.73 -4.91
C ALA A 13 3.71 -4.07 -5.98
N LEU A 14 4.88 -3.57 -5.59
CA LEU A 14 5.86 -2.93 -6.47
C LEU A 14 7.10 -3.81 -6.59
N SER A 15 7.77 -3.77 -7.73
CA SER A 15 9.12 -4.33 -7.92
C SER A 15 10.00 -3.25 -8.53
N VAL A 16 10.99 -2.81 -7.75
CA VAL A 16 11.77 -1.59 -8.00
C VAL A 16 13.25 -1.96 -8.11
N PRO A 17 13.96 -1.53 -9.15
CA PRO A 17 15.41 -1.67 -9.21
C PRO A 17 16.10 -1.06 -7.98
N ALA A 18 17.15 -1.71 -7.45
CA ALA A 18 17.79 -1.26 -6.21
C ALA A 18 18.34 0.19 -6.29
N ASP A 19 18.75 0.66 -7.46
CA ASP A 19 19.21 2.04 -7.68
C ASP A 19 18.09 3.09 -7.69
N LYS A 20 16.83 2.65 -7.71
CA LYS A 20 15.61 3.47 -7.59
C LYS A 20 14.91 3.34 -6.24
N ALA A 21 15.42 2.48 -5.36
CA ALA A 21 14.78 2.17 -4.09
C ALA A 21 14.64 3.38 -3.17
N GLU A 22 15.66 4.23 -3.08
CA GLU A 22 15.64 5.44 -2.23
C GLU A 22 14.53 6.41 -2.66
N GLU A 23 14.43 6.69 -3.97
CA GLU A 23 13.40 7.54 -4.56
C GLU A 23 11.97 7.00 -4.28
N VAL A 24 11.77 5.70 -4.43
CA VAL A 24 10.47 5.07 -4.15
C VAL A 24 10.16 5.05 -2.64
N GLU A 25 11.15 4.78 -1.79
CA GLU A 25 10.97 4.79 -0.33
C GLU A 25 10.65 6.19 0.20
N GLU A 26 11.25 7.24 -0.36
CA GLU A 26 10.88 8.62 -0.06
C GLU A 26 9.42 8.90 -0.40
N MET A 27 8.97 8.53 -1.61
CA MET A 27 7.59 8.74 -2.04
C MET A 27 6.58 7.94 -1.18
N ILE A 28 6.92 6.70 -0.82
CA ILE A 28 6.15 5.89 0.12
C ILE A 28 6.13 6.54 1.52
N ALA A 29 7.23 7.12 1.98
CA ALA A 29 7.29 7.82 3.25
C ALA A 29 6.40 9.08 3.24
N THR A 30 6.39 9.84 2.14
CA THR A 30 5.47 10.97 1.93
C THR A 30 4.01 10.51 2.00
N HIS A 31 3.67 9.40 1.33
CA HIS A 31 2.33 8.80 1.41
C HIS A 31 1.99 8.36 2.85
N ALA A 32 2.91 7.68 3.54
CA ALA A 32 2.71 7.25 4.91
C ALA A 32 2.51 8.42 5.89
N ALA A 33 3.17 9.56 5.67
CA ALA A 33 2.94 10.78 6.45
C ALA A 33 1.51 11.30 6.23
N TRP A 34 1.09 11.44 4.97
CA TRP A 34 -0.27 11.85 4.61
C TRP A 34 -1.34 10.89 5.19
N MET A 35 -1.11 9.58 5.14
CA MET A 35 -1.98 8.57 5.76
C MET A 35 -2.12 8.81 7.27
N ARG A 36 -1.02 9.08 7.98
CA ARG A 36 -1.07 9.36 9.43
C ARG A 36 -1.82 10.65 9.77
N GLU A 37 -1.85 11.62 8.87
CA GLU A 37 -2.57 12.88 9.08
C GLU A 37 -4.07 12.73 8.82
N THR A 38 -4.44 11.98 7.77
CA THR A 38 -5.81 11.94 7.23
C THR A 38 -6.60 10.69 7.59
N HIS A 39 -5.91 9.63 8.04
CA HIS A 39 -6.50 8.35 8.44
C HIS A 39 -6.21 8.04 9.92
N SER A 40 -6.99 7.13 10.48
CA SER A 40 -6.82 6.64 11.85
C SER A 40 -7.16 5.16 11.96
N LEU A 41 -6.54 4.47 12.93
CA LEU A 41 -6.93 3.12 13.32
C LEU A 41 -8.06 3.13 14.37
N GLU A 42 -8.44 4.31 14.83
CA GLU A 42 -9.51 4.56 15.78
C GLU A 42 -10.62 5.39 15.12
N ALA A 43 -11.85 5.30 15.62
CA ALA A 43 -12.98 6.08 15.13
C ALA A 43 -12.94 7.54 15.64
N ASP A 44 -11.94 8.32 15.22
CA ASP A 44 -11.67 9.69 15.70
C ASP A 44 -12.14 10.82 14.75
N GLY A 45 -12.92 10.46 13.73
CA GLY A 45 -13.44 11.38 12.72
C GLY A 45 -12.61 11.44 11.43
N ARG A 46 -11.38 10.91 11.43
CA ARG A 46 -10.59 10.70 10.21
C ARG A 46 -11.10 9.50 9.41
N ILE A 47 -10.48 9.24 8.26
CA ILE A 47 -10.79 8.04 7.47
C ILE A 47 -10.31 6.82 8.27
N HIS A 48 -11.22 5.91 8.58
CA HIS A 48 -10.96 4.88 9.57
C HIS A 48 -10.54 3.57 8.91
N LEU A 49 -9.38 3.09 9.33
CA LEU A 49 -8.72 1.91 8.80
C LEU A 49 -8.72 0.80 9.85
N VAL A 50 -8.78 -0.44 9.36
CA VAL A 50 -8.47 -1.61 10.18
C VAL A 50 -6.96 -1.67 10.41
N ASP A 51 -6.19 -1.47 9.34
CA ASP A 51 -4.74 -1.50 9.33
C ASP A 51 -4.18 -0.69 8.14
N TYR A 52 -2.95 -0.19 8.33
CA TYR A 52 -2.10 0.34 7.27
C TYR A 52 -0.68 -0.13 7.53
N HIS A 53 -0.09 -0.84 6.57
CA HIS A 53 1.31 -1.17 6.65
C HIS A 53 1.96 -1.20 5.27
N VAL A 54 3.27 -0.95 5.29
CA VAL A 54 4.14 -1.14 4.14
C VAL A 54 5.21 -2.16 4.52
N ALA A 55 5.43 -3.14 3.68
CA ALA A 55 6.51 -4.11 3.84
C ALA A 55 7.46 -4.06 2.64
N LYS A 56 8.70 -4.49 2.87
CA LYS A 56 9.70 -4.63 1.81
C LYS A 56 10.54 -5.89 1.96
N ALA A 57 11.06 -6.39 0.85
CA ALA A 57 12.02 -7.48 0.81
C ALA A 57 12.84 -7.41 -0.48
N GLU A 58 14.07 -7.95 -0.47
CA GLU A 58 14.78 -8.19 -1.73
C GLU A 58 14.01 -9.23 -2.56
N GLU A 59 13.93 -9.03 -3.88
CA GLU A 59 13.28 -9.99 -4.78
C GLU A 59 14.19 -11.21 -4.96
N MET A 60 13.75 -12.36 -4.44
CA MET A 60 14.48 -13.63 -4.59
C MET A 60 14.35 -14.16 -6.01
N LYS A 61 15.43 -14.74 -6.57
CA LYS A 61 15.33 -15.48 -7.84
C LYS A 61 14.46 -16.73 -7.72
N ASN A 62 14.57 -17.41 -6.58
CA ASN A 62 13.81 -18.59 -6.24
C ASN A 62 13.38 -18.52 -4.76
N LEU A 63 12.07 -18.40 -4.52
CA LEU A 63 11.53 -18.33 -3.15
C LEU A 63 11.74 -19.63 -2.35
N LEU A 64 11.93 -20.77 -3.02
CA LEU A 64 12.11 -22.08 -2.39
C LEU A 64 13.60 -22.44 -2.22
N ASP A 65 14.52 -21.69 -2.82
CA ASP A 65 15.97 -21.86 -2.67
C ASP A 65 16.68 -20.51 -2.51
N PRO A 66 16.89 -20.05 -1.27
CA PRO A 66 17.57 -18.79 -1.02
C PRO A 66 19.02 -18.74 -1.48
N SER A 67 19.67 -19.88 -1.75
CA SER A 67 21.07 -19.93 -2.18
C SER A 67 21.29 -19.38 -3.60
N GLU A 68 20.23 -19.30 -4.42
CA GLU A 68 20.27 -18.71 -5.76
C GLU A 68 20.39 -17.17 -5.75
N GLY A 69 20.20 -16.56 -4.57
CA GLY A 69 20.31 -15.13 -4.34
C GLY A 69 19.12 -14.32 -4.87
N THR A 70 19.35 -13.02 -5.07
CA THR A 70 18.32 -12.03 -5.42
C THR A 70 18.46 -11.53 -6.85
N THR A 71 17.39 -10.93 -7.39
CA THR A 71 17.35 -10.41 -8.76
C THR A 71 18.03 -9.04 -8.89
N GLY A 72 18.26 -8.34 -7.78
CA GLY A 72 18.69 -6.95 -7.75
C GLY A 72 17.53 -5.94 -7.67
N ASN A 73 16.28 -6.40 -7.62
CA ASN A 73 15.12 -5.56 -7.31
C ASN A 73 14.74 -5.67 -5.82
N ILE A 74 14.03 -4.66 -5.34
CA ILE A 74 13.36 -4.64 -4.05
C ILE A 74 11.85 -4.67 -4.30
N LEU A 75 11.18 -5.61 -3.63
CA LEU A 75 9.73 -5.69 -3.59
C LEU A 75 9.19 -4.83 -2.47
N TYR A 76 8.07 -4.15 -2.74
CA TYR A 76 7.29 -3.44 -1.73
C TYR A 76 5.85 -3.91 -1.77
N SER A 77 5.19 -3.96 -0.61
CA SER A 77 3.73 -4.05 -0.54
C SER A 77 3.17 -2.92 0.29
N ILE A 78 2.14 -2.24 -0.22
CA ILE A 78 1.40 -1.17 0.45
C ILE A 78 -0.01 -1.69 0.65
N ASN A 79 -0.45 -1.76 1.90
CA ASN A 79 -1.71 -2.42 2.27
C ASN A 79 -2.54 -1.52 3.17
N GLU A 80 -3.81 -1.38 2.81
CA GLU A 80 -4.81 -0.57 3.50
C GLU A 80 -6.13 -1.31 3.52
N VAL A 81 -6.75 -1.43 4.69
CA VAL A 81 -8.10 -2.01 4.81
C VAL A 81 -9.02 -1.04 5.51
N TYR A 82 -10.17 -0.77 4.92
CA TYR A 82 -11.11 0.26 5.35
C TYR A 82 -12.21 -0.31 6.23
N VAL A 83 -12.59 0.42 7.28
CA VAL A 83 -13.69 0.03 8.15
C VAL A 83 -15.04 0.30 7.50
N GLU A 84 -15.22 1.50 6.95
CA GLU A 84 -16.48 1.92 6.33
C GLU A 84 -16.58 1.54 4.85
N SER A 85 -17.81 1.31 4.38
CA SER A 85 -18.09 0.94 2.99
C SER A 85 -17.81 2.06 1.98
N ASP A 86 -17.72 3.30 2.45
CA ASP A 86 -17.35 4.48 1.64
C ASP A 86 -15.88 4.89 1.85
N GLY A 87 -15.08 4.09 2.58
CA GLY A 87 -13.71 4.44 2.94
C GLY A 87 -12.80 4.70 1.73
N ILE A 88 -12.95 3.91 0.66
CA ILE A 88 -12.21 4.10 -0.60
C ILE A 88 -12.59 5.43 -1.27
N ASP A 89 -13.88 5.75 -1.35
CA ASP A 89 -14.33 7.01 -1.96
C ASP A 89 -13.80 8.22 -1.17
N ARG A 90 -13.84 8.13 0.16
CA ARG A 90 -13.28 9.14 1.06
C ARG A 90 -11.76 9.28 0.89
N HIS A 91 -11.04 8.16 0.82
CA HIS A 91 -9.59 8.16 0.56
C HIS A 91 -9.27 8.83 -0.77
N MET A 92 -9.95 8.44 -1.85
CA MET A 92 -9.72 9.01 -3.18
C MET A 92 -10.07 10.51 -3.23
N ALA A 93 -11.17 10.92 -2.60
CA ALA A 93 -11.55 12.33 -2.52
C ALA A 93 -10.52 13.19 -1.77
N GLN A 94 -9.95 12.65 -0.68
CA GLN A 94 -8.87 13.31 0.06
C GLN A 94 -7.56 13.28 -0.74
N GLY A 95 -7.26 12.15 -1.39
CA GLY A 95 -6.06 11.93 -2.19
C GLY A 95 -5.99 12.90 -3.38
N MET A 96 -7.08 13.13 -4.10
CA MET A 96 -7.10 14.10 -5.22
C MET A 96 -6.77 15.55 -4.82
N GLN A 97 -6.86 15.88 -3.53
CA GLN A 97 -6.49 17.19 -2.99
C GLN A 97 -5.05 17.24 -2.47
N TRP A 98 -4.40 16.08 -2.32
CA TRP A 98 -3.02 15.97 -1.86
C TRP A 98 -2.04 16.33 -2.97
N GLU A 99 -1.09 17.23 -2.67
CA GLU A 99 -0.18 17.80 -3.66
C GLU A 99 0.70 16.76 -4.39
N HIS A 100 0.98 15.63 -3.74
CA HIS A 100 1.80 14.55 -4.31
C HIS A 100 1.00 13.42 -4.96
N PHE A 101 -0.33 13.55 -5.07
CA PHE A 101 -1.20 12.49 -5.60
C PHE A 101 -0.75 11.97 -6.96
N MET A 102 -0.48 12.87 -7.92
CA MET A 102 -0.05 12.48 -9.26
C MET A 102 1.34 11.84 -9.26
N ALA A 103 2.24 12.27 -8.38
CA ALA A 103 3.57 11.67 -8.25
C ALA A 103 3.48 10.26 -7.68
N PHE A 104 2.74 10.07 -6.59
CA PHE A 104 2.52 8.77 -5.97
C PHE A 104 1.82 7.80 -6.95
N ALA A 105 0.74 8.24 -7.60
CA ALA A 105 0.07 7.43 -8.63
C ALA A 105 1.03 7.06 -9.78
N GLY A 106 1.91 7.97 -10.19
CA GLY A 106 2.98 7.71 -11.14
C GLY A 106 3.91 6.59 -10.68
N THR A 107 4.42 6.66 -9.45
CA THR A 107 5.28 5.63 -8.85
C THR A 107 4.60 4.25 -8.82
N ILE A 108 3.33 4.20 -8.40
CA ILE A 108 2.55 2.96 -8.36
C ILE A 108 2.37 2.37 -9.78
N MET A 109 2.08 3.21 -10.77
CA MET A 109 1.89 2.79 -12.16
C MET A 109 3.19 2.36 -12.84
N GLU A 110 4.31 2.97 -12.49
CA GLU A 110 5.62 2.66 -13.08
C GLU A 110 6.18 1.33 -12.57
N TYR A 111 6.12 1.09 -11.25
CA TYR A 111 6.75 -0.06 -10.60
C TYR A 111 5.77 -1.18 -10.22
N GLY A 112 4.47 -0.99 -10.44
CA GLY A 112 3.41 -1.91 -10.05
C GLY A 112 3.49 -3.28 -10.73
N LYS A 113 3.42 -4.34 -9.91
CA LYS A 113 3.22 -5.74 -10.35
C LYS A 113 1.83 -6.25 -10.04
N VAL A 114 1.24 -5.80 -8.94
CA VAL A 114 -0.15 -6.10 -8.55
C VAL A 114 -0.79 -4.81 -8.06
N LEU A 115 -1.92 -4.43 -8.66
CA LEU A 115 -2.64 -3.19 -8.35
C LEU A 115 -4.10 -3.48 -8.00
N ILE A 116 -4.37 -3.84 -6.75
CA ILE A 116 -5.74 -3.98 -6.25
C ILE A 116 -6.20 -2.60 -5.77
N ALA A 117 -6.98 -1.93 -6.62
CA ALA A 117 -7.52 -0.60 -6.35
C ALA A 117 -9.03 -0.67 -6.07
N GLY A 118 -9.43 -0.48 -4.80
CA GLY A 118 -10.84 -0.62 -4.40
C GLY A 118 -11.33 -2.08 -4.41
N GLY A 119 -10.45 -3.02 -4.05
CA GLY A 119 -10.79 -4.45 -3.97
C GLY A 119 -11.57 -4.80 -2.70
N SER A 120 -11.75 -6.11 -2.46
CA SER A 120 -12.40 -6.61 -1.26
C SER A 120 -11.56 -7.69 -0.58
N VAL A 121 -11.52 -7.68 0.75
CA VAL A 121 -10.98 -8.77 1.57
C VAL A 121 -11.86 -10.00 1.36
N ILE A 122 -11.32 -11.07 0.76
CA ILE A 122 -12.09 -12.30 0.49
C ILE A 122 -11.98 -13.34 1.61
N HIS A 123 -10.90 -13.29 2.40
CA HIS A 123 -10.66 -14.19 3.53
C HIS A 123 -9.93 -13.46 4.67
N SER A 124 -10.51 -13.52 5.87
CA SER A 124 -9.96 -13.03 7.13
C SER A 124 -10.07 -14.07 8.24
N MET A 125 -9.33 -13.87 9.33
CA MET A 125 -9.41 -14.70 10.54
C MET A 125 -10.62 -14.35 11.45
N ASN A 126 -11.33 -13.27 11.13
CA ASN A 126 -12.60 -12.87 11.75
C ASN A 126 -13.78 -13.21 10.86
#